data_AF-A0A966P327-F1
#
_entry.id   AF-A0A966P327-F1
#
_cell.length_a   1.000
_cell.length_b   1.000
_cell.length_c   1.000
_cell.angle_alpha   90.00
_cell.angle_beta   90.00
_cell.angle_gamma   90.00
#
_symmetry.space_group_name_H-M   'P 1'
#
loop_
_entity.id
_entity.type
_entity.pdbx_description
1 polymer ?
#
loop_
_entity_poly.entity_id
_entity_poly.type
_entity_poly.pdbx_seq_one_letter_code
_entity_poly.pdbx_strand_id
1 'polypeptide(L)'
;MTWAATTLKCITKGLHLLRITYISEESKPFSISALLELLQQCHINNPRLGLTGLLIYGNGTFLQSIEGEDEAVKSIVDKISQDQRHRGFKILRKELATERFYTDWSMRFERLTEESLRKVPGLREFAIKKFNRDYLDTHVEIADLLIDSHRPAAQNPALDKEVREKQIVELRHALDACQQRQQMAALLIESVMETGKHSRLDNTQLRLCNSMLNSMRKSTKGRVRPT
;
A
#
# COMPACT_ATOMS: atom_id res chain seq x y z
N MET A 1 -19.47 14.79 -49.42
CA MET A 1 -18.58 15.52 -48.48
C MET A 1 -19.05 15.25 -47.06
N THR A 2 -18.09 14.94 -46.18
CA THR A 2 -18.12 15.08 -44.72
C THR A 2 -19.18 14.29 -43.91
N TRP A 3 -19.01 12.97 -43.76
CA TRP A 3 -19.56 12.24 -42.59
C TRP A 3 -18.56 11.29 -41.91
N ALA A 4 -17.28 11.27 -42.34
CA ALA A 4 -16.25 10.37 -41.79
C ALA A 4 -15.31 11.00 -40.75
N ALA A 5 -15.48 12.29 -40.41
CA ALA A 5 -14.53 13.01 -39.54
C ALA A 5 -14.85 12.94 -38.03
N THR A 6 -16.05 12.49 -37.64
CA THR A 6 -16.46 12.53 -36.22
C THR A 6 -16.17 11.22 -35.47
N THR A 7 -16.00 10.10 -36.18
CA THR A 7 -15.83 8.76 -35.57
C THR A 7 -14.36 8.40 -35.28
N LEU A 8 -13.41 9.20 -35.77
CA LEU A 8 -11.97 8.96 -35.60
C LEU A 8 -11.35 9.63 -34.36
N LYS A 9 -12.15 10.36 -33.56
CA LYS A 9 -11.66 10.94 -32.29
C LYS A 9 -11.69 9.96 -31.10
N CYS A 10 -12.30 8.78 -31.26
CA CYS A 10 -12.42 7.77 -30.20
C CYS A 10 -11.43 6.60 -30.30
N ILE A 11 -10.66 6.46 -31.39
CA ILE A 11 -9.81 5.28 -31.61
C ILE A 11 -8.35 5.52 -31.17
N THR A 12 -7.99 6.74 -30.74
CA THR A 12 -6.64 7.10 -30.28
C THR A 12 -6.60 7.81 -28.92
N LYS A 13 -7.59 7.62 -28.04
CA LYS A 13 -7.34 7.79 -26.61
C LYS A 13 -6.44 6.64 -26.18
N GLY A 14 -5.13 6.83 -26.37
CA GLY A 14 -4.15 5.83 -26.02
C GLY A 14 -4.37 5.40 -24.58
N LEU A 15 -4.61 4.10 -24.36
CA LEU A 15 -4.56 3.44 -23.06
C LEU A 15 -3.12 3.52 -22.54
N HIS A 16 -2.66 4.71 -22.22
CA HIS A 16 -1.36 4.93 -21.62
C HIS A 16 -1.52 4.69 -20.12
N LEU A 17 -0.98 3.59 -19.65
CA LEU A 17 -0.83 3.34 -18.23
C LEU A 17 0.25 4.29 -17.71
N LEU A 18 -0.13 5.22 -16.85
CA LEU A 18 0.80 6.13 -16.19
C LEU A 18 1.05 5.64 -14.78
N ARG A 19 2.30 5.73 -14.31
CA ARG A 19 2.65 5.59 -12.90
C ARG A 19 3.32 6.86 -12.40
N ILE A 20 2.82 7.39 -11.29
CA ILE A 20 3.43 8.52 -10.57
C ILE A 20 3.80 8.04 -9.17
N THR A 21 5.07 8.21 -8.83
CA THR A 21 5.57 8.10 -7.46
C THR A 21 5.87 9.49 -6.93
N TYR A 22 5.34 9.80 -5.75
CA TYR A 22 5.55 11.07 -5.09
C TYR A 22 5.85 10.88 -3.61
N ILE A 23 6.44 11.93 -3.03
CA ILE A 23 6.71 12.06 -1.60
C ILE A 23 6.05 13.32 -1.04
N SER A 24 5.63 13.25 0.22
CA SER A 24 5.12 14.39 0.97
C SER A 24 5.27 14.15 2.48
N GLU A 25 5.04 15.19 3.27
CA GLU A 25 5.07 15.10 4.73
C GLU A 25 3.71 15.43 5.30
N GLU A 26 3.36 14.83 6.43
CA GLU A 26 2.13 15.17 7.14
C GLU A 26 2.12 16.65 7.58
N SER A 27 1.00 17.32 7.35
CA SER A 27 0.81 18.70 7.81
C SER A 27 0.69 18.75 9.33
N LYS A 28 0.09 17.71 9.92
CA LYS A 28 -0.06 17.47 11.36
C LYS A 28 0.15 15.98 11.63
N PRO A 29 0.61 15.60 12.85
CA PRO A 29 0.75 14.20 13.23
C PRO A 29 -0.52 13.38 12.97
N PHE A 30 -0.41 12.37 12.09
CA PHE A 30 -1.50 11.47 11.79
C PHE A 30 -1.76 10.53 12.97
N SER A 31 -2.99 10.56 13.48
CA SER A 31 -3.48 9.50 14.35
C SER A 31 -3.68 8.21 13.54
N ILE A 32 -3.74 7.08 14.24
CA ILE A 32 -4.06 5.79 13.62
C ILE A 32 -5.45 5.84 12.95
N SER A 33 -6.42 6.54 13.55
CA SER A 33 -7.76 6.69 12.97
C SER A 33 -7.74 7.49 11.67
N ALA A 34 -7.03 8.61 11.62
CA ALA A 34 -6.91 9.43 10.41
C ALA A 34 -6.25 8.65 9.25
N LEU A 35 -5.27 7.80 9.58
CA LEU A 35 -4.64 6.93 8.59
C LEU A 35 -5.60 5.85 8.08
N LEU A 36 -6.41 5.24 8.95
CA LEU A 36 -7.44 4.28 8.55
C LEU A 36 -8.51 4.92 7.66
N GLU A 37 -8.97 6.12 7.99
CA GLU A 37 -9.92 6.89 7.18
C GLU A 37 -9.35 7.19 5.78
N LEU A 38 -8.08 7.60 5.70
CA LEU A 38 -7.39 7.79 4.44
C LEU A 38 -7.38 6.50 3.59
N LEU A 39 -7.04 5.36 4.20
CA LEU A 39 -6.99 4.08 3.52
C LEU A 39 -8.37 3.61 3.06
N GLN A 40 -9.41 3.80 3.87
CA GLN A 40 -10.79 3.50 3.47
C GLN A 40 -11.19 4.33 2.25
N GLN A 41 -10.86 5.61 2.24
CA GLN A 41 -11.13 6.49 1.11
C GLN A 41 -10.42 6.02 -0.17
N CYS A 42 -9.16 5.59 -0.07
CA CYS A 42 -8.43 5.00 -1.19
C CYS A 42 -9.11 3.70 -1.69
N HIS A 43 -9.48 2.79 -0.79
CA HIS A 43 -10.12 1.53 -1.17
C HIS A 43 -11.50 1.69 -1.83
N ILE A 44 -12.23 2.76 -1.50
CA ILE A 44 -13.54 3.06 -2.12
C ILE A 44 -13.36 3.76 -3.48
N ASN A 45 -12.46 4.75 -3.57
CA ASN A 45 -12.34 5.60 -4.75
C ASN A 45 -11.49 4.99 -5.84
N ASN A 46 -10.36 4.38 -5.49
CA ASN A 46 -9.38 3.93 -6.48
C ASN A 46 -9.97 2.90 -7.47
N PRO A 47 -10.74 1.88 -7.05
CA PRO A 47 -11.36 0.95 -8.00
C PRO A 47 -12.31 1.63 -8.99
N ARG A 48 -13.11 2.62 -8.52
CA ARG A 48 -14.06 3.37 -9.36
C ARG A 48 -13.35 4.20 -10.44
N LEU A 49 -12.11 4.59 -10.18
CA LEU A 49 -11.27 5.36 -11.09
C LEU A 49 -10.29 4.47 -11.87
N GLY A 50 -10.32 3.15 -11.71
CA GLY A 50 -9.36 2.23 -12.32
C GLY A 50 -7.93 2.45 -11.84
N LEU A 51 -7.74 2.91 -10.60
CA LEU A 51 -6.45 3.18 -9.99
C LEU A 51 -6.01 2.03 -9.07
N THR A 52 -4.72 1.74 -9.09
CA THR A 52 -4.04 0.82 -8.16
C THR A 52 -2.81 1.51 -7.60
N GLY A 53 -2.21 0.97 -6.53
CA GLY A 53 -1.05 1.64 -5.95
C GLY A 53 -0.53 1.04 -4.65
N LEU A 54 0.50 1.71 -4.13
CA LEU A 54 1.14 1.46 -2.84
C LEU A 54 1.31 2.78 -2.09
N LEU A 55 0.92 2.81 -0.83
CA LEU A 55 1.17 3.88 0.12
C LEU A 55 2.08 3.37 1.25
N ILE A 56 3.24 3.99 1.38
CA ILE A 56 4.18 3.75 2.47
C ILE A 56 4.15 4.95 3.41
N TYR A 57 3.98 4.70 4.71
CA TYR A 57 3.97 5.74 5.75
C TYR A 57 4.96 5.42 6.87
N GLY A 58 5.79 6.39 7.23
CA GLY A 58 6.73 6.29 8.34
C GLY A 58 7.33 7.65 8.66
N ASN A 59 7.71 7.89 9.92
CA ASN A 59 8.39 9.13 10.32
C ASN A 59 7.70 10.42 9.79
N GLY A 60 6.37 10.47 9.84
CA GLY A 60 5.58 11.61 9.35
C GLY A 60 5.63 11.85 7.84
N THR A 61 6.14 10.89 7.07
CA THR A 61 6.38 11.01 5.63
C THR A 61 5.54 9.99 4.86
N PHE A 62 4.98 10.42 3.74
CA PHE A 62 4.27 9.57 2.79
C PHE A 62 5.11 9.38 1.54
N LEU A 63 5.30 8.12 1.14
CA LEU A 63 5.80 7.75 -0.18
C LEU A 63 4.69 6.94 -0.87
N GLN A 64 4.14 7.45 -1.96
CA GLN A 64 3.04 6.78 -2.64
C GLN A 64 3.33 6.61 -4.13
N SER A 65 3.03 5.42 -4.63
CA SER A 65 3.02 5.09 -6.05
C SER A 65 1.59 4.79 -6.49
N ILE A 66 1.10 5.52 -7.50
CA ILE A 66 -0.25 5.38 -8.07
C ILE A 66 -0.12 5.08 -9.55
N GLU A 67 -0.89 4.10 -10.04
CA GLU A 67 -0.91 3.72 -11.45
C GLU A 67 -2.34 3.52 -11.98
N GLY A 68 -2.53 3.82 -13.27
CA GLY A 68 -3.81 3.73 -13.95
C GLY A 68 -3.80 4.44 -15.30
N GLU A 69 -4.98 4.66 -15.88
CA GLU A 69 -5.10 5.47 -17.09
C GLU A 69 -4.52 6.87 -16.83
N ASP A 70 -3.75 7.38 -17.78
CA ASP A 70 -3.04 8.66 -17.71
C ASP A 70 -3.90 9.81 -17.12
N GLU A 71 -5.09 10.02 -17.67
CA GLU A 71 -6.01 11.07 -17.21
C GLU A 71 -6.54 10.83 -15.78
N ALA A 72 -6.82 9.57 -15.42
CA ALA A 72 -7.25 9.22 -14.07
C ALA A 72 -6.14 9.48 -13.03
N VAL A 73 -4.90 9.12 -13.38
CA VAL A 73 -3.72 9.32 -12.52
C VAL A 73 -3.41 10.80 -12.36
N LYS A 74 -3.38 11.58 -13.46
CA LYS A 74 -3.20 13.03 -13.39
C LYS A 74 -4.26 13.69 -12.51
N SER A 75 -5.54 13.37 -12.75
CA SER A 75 -6.65 13.95 -12.01
C SER A 75 -6.59 13.69 -10.50
N ILE A 76 -6.26 12.45 -10.08
CA ILE A 76 -6.14 12.14 -8.65
C ILE A 76 -4.88 12.76 -8.04
N VAL A 77 -3.76 12.78 -8.77
CA VAL A 77 -2.50 13.35 -8.30
C VAL A 77 -2.64 14.86 -8.10
N ASP A 78 -3.34 15.57 -8.99
CA ASP A 78 -3.61 17.00 -8.83
C ASP A 78 -4.43 17.27 -7.56
N LYS A 79 -5.48 16.48 -7.31
CA LYS A 79 -6.28 16.58 -6.07
C LYS A 79 -5.44 16.30 -4.83
N ILE A 80 -4.62 15.24 -4.88
CA ILE A 80 -3.71 14.88 -3.80
C ILE A 80 -2.73 16.03 -3.54
N SER A 81 -2.12 16.62 -4.57
CA SER A 81 -1.11 17.69 -4.41
C SER A 81 -1.63 18.91 -3.63
N GLN A 82 -2.95 19.13 -3.60
CA GLN A 82 -3.62 20.22 -2.91
C GLN A 82 -4.26 19.81 -1.58
N ASP A 83 -4.15 18.54 -1.20
CA ASP A 83 -4.77 18.00 0.02
C ASP A 83 -4.07 18.54 1.27
N GLN A 84 -4.85 19.21 2.13
CA GLN A 84 -4.32 19.90 3.31
C GLN A 84 -3.73 18.96 4.37
N ARG A 85 -3.97 17.66 4.28
CA ARG A 85 -3.46 16.67 5.24
C ARG A 85 -1.94 16.49 5.13
N HIS A 86 -1.35 16.84 3.99
CA HIS A 86 0.10 16.78 3.77
C HIS A 86 0.61 18.08 3.16
N ARG A 87 1.93 18.21 3.12
CA ARG A 87 2.66 19.36 2.61
C ARG A 87 3.92 18.89 1.91
N GLY A 88 4.52 19.80 1.14
CA GLY A 88 5.80 19.52 0.50
C GLY A 88 5.72 18.43 -0.56
N PHE A 89 4.56 18.32 -1.24
CA PHE A 89 4.32 17.36 -2.31
C PHE A 89 5.39 17.49 -3.40
N LYS A 90 6.05 16.38 -3.72
CA LYS A 90 7.06 16.31 -4.79
C LYS A 90 6.95 14.99 -5.54
N ILE A 91 6.88 15.07 -6.87
CA ILE A 91 6.96 13.89 -7.73
C ILE A 91 8.43 13.45 -7.79
N LEU A 92 8.70 12.20 -7.41
CA LEU A 92 10.03 11.58 -7.52
C LEU A 92 10.20 10.90 -8.88
N ARG A 93 9.13 10.28 -9.39
CA ARG A 93 9.15 9.53 -10.65
C ARG A 93 7.81 9.63 -11.36
N LYS A 94 7.86 9.81 -12.67
CA LYS A 94 6.71 9.77 -13.58
C LYS A 94 7.10 8.94 -14.80
N GLU A 95 6.39 7.85 -15.04
CA GLU A 95 6.73 6.92 -16.11
C GLU A 95 5.48 6.41 -16.82
N LEU A 96 5.60 6.23 -18.13
CA LEU A 96 4.64 5.43 -18.90
C LEU A 96 4.96 3.97 -18.64
N ALA A 97 4.05 3.26 -18.00
CA ALA A 97 4.19 1.85 -17.67
C ALA A 97 3.57 0.99 -18.78
N THR A 98 4.15 -0.19 -19.00
CA THR A 98 3.59 -1.20 -19.91
C THR A 98 2.68 -2.18 -19.19
N GLU A 99 2.86 -2.33 -17.87
CA GLU A 99 2.10 -3.22 -16.99
C GLU A 99 1.90 -2.61 -15.60
N ARG A 100 0.81 -3.01 -14.94
CA ARG A 100 0.52 -2.63 -13.55
C ARG A 100 1.42 -3.41 -12.60
N PHE A 101 1.98 -2.74 -11.61
CA PHE A 101 2.74 -3.38 -10.53
C PHE A 101 1.81 -3.85 -9.41
N TYR A 102 0.60 -3.31 -9.28
CA TYR A 102 -0.29 -3.53 -8.14
C TYR A 102 -1.65 -4.08 -8.59
N THR A 103 -1.67 -5.02 -9.54
CA THR A 103 -2.90 -5.55 -10.17
C THR A 103 -3.99 -5.99 -9.19
N ASP A 104 -3.60 -6.49 -8.01
CA ASP A 104 -4.54 -7.03 -7.02
C ASP A 104 -4.92 -6.03 -5.91
N TRP A 105 -4.34 -4.81 -5.91
CA TRP A 105 -4.48 -3.87 -4.79
C TRP A 105 -4.93 -2.49 -5.25
N SER A 106 -6.16 -2.13 -4.87
CA SER A 106 -6.66 -0.76 -5.04
C SER A 106 -5.78 0.28 -4.34
N MET A 107 -5.21 -0.07 -3.19
CA MET A 107 -4.11 0.64 -2.54
C MET A 107 -3.47 -0.26 -1.48
N ARG A 108 -2.29 -0.83 -1.76
CA ARG A 108 -1.51 -1.51 -0.72
C ARG A 108 -1.01 -0.48 0.28
N PHE A 109 -1.00 -0.83 1.56
CA PHE A 109 -0.48 0.04 2.61
C PHE A 109 0.63 -0.64 3.39
N GLU A 110 1.73 0.06 3.63
CA GLU A 110 2.81 -0.37 4.51
C GLU A 110 3.15 0.74 5.51
N ARG A 111 3.24 0.37 6.80
CA ARG A 111 3.77 1.26 7.83
C ARG A 111 5.22 0.90 8.11
N LEU A 112 6.15 1.82 7.83
CA LEU A 112 7.56 1.60 8.10
C LEU A 112 7.86 1.64 9.59
N THR A 113 8.69 0.69 9.98
CA THR A 113 9.30 0.55 11.29
C THR A 113 10.77 0.20 11.08
N GLU A 114 11.62 0.43 12.08
CA GLU A 114 13.02 0.00 12.04
C GLU A 114 13.18 -1.47 11.64
N GLU A 115 12.25 -2.30 12.08
CA GLU A 115 12.28 -3.72 11.79
C GLU A 115 11.79 -4.09 10.39
N SER A 116 10.79 -3.38 9.85
CA SER A 116 10.39 -3.63 8.47
C SER A 116 11.48 -3.20 7.49
N LEU A 117 12.18 -2.10 7.78
CA LEU A 117 13.34 -1.64 7.00
C LEU A 117 14.49 -2.66 6.98
N ARG A 118 14.81 -3.29 8.12
CA ARG A 118 15.86 -4.32 8.20
C ARG A 118 15.61 -5.55 7.32
N LYS A 119 14.37 -5.81 6.94
CA LYS A 119 14.01 -6.94 6.06
C LYS A 119 14.19 -6.62 4.58
N VAL A 120 14.23 -5.34 4.22
CA VAL A 120 14.44 -4.93 2.84
C VAL A 120 15.93 -5.06 2.50
N PRO A 121 16.32 -5.89 1.53
CA PRO A 121 17.71 -5.97 1.08
C PRO A 121 18.22 -4.59 0.68
N GLY A 122 19.43 -4.21 1.14
CA GLY A 122 20.01 -2.89 0.89
C GLY A 122 19.65 -1.81 1.92
N LEU A 123 18.63 -2.01 2.77
CA LEU A 123 18.19 -1.01 3.76
C LEU A 123 18.42 -1.41 5.22
N ARG A 124 19.28 -2.40 5.47
CA ARG A 124 19.57 -2.89 6.84
C ARG A 124 20.10 -1.82 7.79
N GLU A 125 20.87 -0.88 7.27
CA GLU A 125 21.45 0.24 8.02
C GLU A 125 20.68 1.56 7.83
N PHE A 126 19.61 1.53 7.03
CA PHE A 126 18.79 2.69 6.81
C PHE A 126 17.87 2.92 8.01
N ALA A 127 18.13 4.00 8.74
CA ALA A 127 17.35 4.35 9.92
C ALA A 127 16.02 5.01 9.54
N ILE A 128 14.93 4.70 10.26
CA ILE A 128 13.59 5.25 10.00
C ILE A 128 13.57 6.78 10.00
N LYS A 129 14.43 7.42 10.81
CA LYS A 129 14.58 8.89 10.88
C LYS A 129 15.03 9.52 9.55
N LYS A 130 15.72 8.75 8.70
CA LYS A 130 16.13 9.17 7.35
C LYS A 130 15.02 8.99 6.32
N PHE A 131 13.92 8.31 6.68
CA PHE A 131 12.72 8.29 5.86
C PHE A 131 11.98 9.61 6.03
N ASN A 132 12.46 10.63 5.33
CA ASN A 132 11.87 11.97 5.28
C ASN A 132 12.03 12.54 3.87
N ARG A 133 11.27 13.60 3.59
CA ARG A 133 11.24 14.21 2.26
C ARG A 133 12.62 14.64 1.78
N ASP A 134 13.34 15.38 2.62
CA ASP A 134 14.61 16.00 2.23
C ASP A 134 15.70 14.95 1.90
N TYR A 135 15.71 13.83 2.63
CA TYR A 135 16.63 12.73 2.36
C TYR A 135 16.25 11.96 1.09
N LEU A 136 14.99 11.56 0.95
CA LEU A 136 14.54 10.74 -0.18
C LEU A 136 14.50 11.51 -1.50
N ASP A 137 14.38 12.83 -1.45
CA ASP A 137 14.51 13.69 -2.63
C ASP A 137 15.91 13.66 -3.24
N THR A 138 16.93 13.49 -2.40
CA THR A 138 18.34 13.41 -2.83
C THR A 138 18.81 11.97 -3.06
N HIS A 139 18.04 10.99 -2.59
CA HIS A 139 18.35 9.55 -2.64
C HIS A 139 17.15 8.76 -3.18
N VAL A 140 16.75 9.06 -4.41
CA VAL A 140 15.57 8.47 -5.06
C VAL A 140 15.68 6.95 -5.18
N GLU A 141 16.90 6.41 -5.24
CA GLU A 141 17.16 4.97 -5.26
C GLU A 141 16.62 4.25 -4.02
N ILE A 142 16.54 4.93 -2.87
CA ILE A 142 15.95 4.37 -1.65
C ILE A 142 14.43 4.26 -1.78
N ALA A 143 13.79 5.26 -2.40
CA ALA A 143 12.37 5.21 -2.68
C ALA A 143 12.03 4.10 -3.68
N ASP A 144 12.86 3.95 -4.72
CA ASP A 144 12.73 2.87 -5.69
C ASP A 144 12.91 1.49 -5.03
N LEU A 145 13.95 1.29 -4.19
CA LEU A 145 14.15 0.05 -3.44
C LEU A 145 12.95 -0.30 -2.54
N LEU A 146 12.37 0.70 -1.88
CA LEU A 146 11.17 0.52 -1.05
C LEU A 146 9.95 0.13 -1.90
N ILE A 147 9.80 0.70 -3.08
CA ILE A 147 8.70 0.37 -4.00
C ILE A 147 8.88 -1.04 -4.55
N ASP A 148 10.09 -1.36 -5.02
CA ASP A 148 10.42 -2.64 -5.64
C ASP A 148 10.36 -3.79 -4.63
N SER A 149 10.74 -3.57 -3.37
CA SER A 149 10.59 -4.59 -2.33
C SER A 149 9.12 -4.97 -2.07
N HIS A 150 8.18 -4.14 -2.51
CA HIS A 150 6.74 -4.36 -2.41
C HIS A 150 6.09 -4.69 -3.76
N ARG A 151 6.87 -4.79 -4.84
CA ARG A 151 6.38 -5.33 -6.10
C ARG A 151 5.99 -6.78 -5.87
N PRO A 152 4.77 -7.21 -6.24
CA PRO A 152 4.43 -8.63 -6.26
C PRO A 152 5.44 -9.33 -7.16
N ALA A 153 5.94 -10.48 -6.73
CA ALA A 153 6.81 -11.28 -7.57
C ALA A 153 6.11 -11.50 -8.92
N ALA A 154 6.73 -11.05 -10.02
CA ALA A 154 6.25 -11.36 -11.35
C ALA A 154 5.98 -12.88 -11.39
N GLN A 155 4.77 -13.27 -11.79
CA GLN A 155 4.38 -14.68 -11.90
C GLN A 155 5.40 -15.36 -12.81
N ASN A 156 6.35 -16.06 -12.20
CA ASN A 156 7.52 -16.58 -12.88
C ASN A 156 7.05 -17.78 -13.73
N PRO A 157 7.03 -17.71 -15.08
CA PRO A 157 6.42 -18.74 -15.92
C PRO A 157 7.19 -20.07 -15.91
N ALA A 158 8.37 -20.11 -15.25
CA ALA A 158 9.30 -21.23 -15.25
C ALA A 158 9.36 -22.02 -13.93
N LEU A 159 8.35 -21.92 -13.05
CA LEU A 159 8.30 -22.76 -11.84
C LEU A 159 7.81 -24.16 -12.21
N ASP A 160 8.65 -25.18 -12.00
CA ASP A 160 8.33 -26.60 -12.18
C ASP A 160 7.03 -26.98 -11.43
N LYS A 161 6.28 -27.95 -11.97
CA LYS A 161 4.93 -28.32 -11.52
C LYS A 161 4.89 -28.65 -10.02
N GLU A 162 5.91 -29.35 -9.52
CA GLU A 162 6.05 -29.75 -8.13
C GLU A 162 6.30 -28.54 -7.19
N VAL A 163 7.07 -27.55 -7.65
CA VAL A 163 7.30 -26.30 -6.91
C VAL A 163 6.02 -25.46 -6.85
N ARG A 164 5.23 -25.42 -7.94
CA ARG A 164 3.93 -24.75 -7.95
C ARG A 164 2.93 -25.40 -7.01
N GLU A 165 2.82 -26.74 -7.01
CA GLU A 165 1.92 -27.46 -6.11
C GLU A 165 2.28 -27.22 -4.63
N LYS A 166 3.57 -27.23 -4.30
CA LYS A 166 4.05 -26.90 -2.95
C LYS A 166 3.74 -25.46 -2.56
N GLN A 167 3.93 -24.50 -3.46
CA GLN A 167 3.55 -23.10 -3.22
C GLN A 167 2.05 -22.94 -3.05
N ILE A 168 1.22 -23.65 -3.83
CA ILE A 168 -0.25 -23.61 -3.69
C ILE A 168 -0.67 -24.10 -2.31
N VAL A 169 -0.09 -25.20 -1.82
CA VAL A 169 -0.39 -25.72 -0.48
C VAL A 169 0.05 -24.72 0.60
N GLU A 170 1.26 -24.17 0.50
CA GLU A 170 1.74 -23.14 1.43
C GLU A 170 0.86 -21.88 1.43
N LEU A 171 0.40 -21.42 0.25
CA LEU A 171 -0.48 -20.27 0.09
C LEU A 171 -1.87 -20.55 0.68
N ARG A 172 -2.41 -21.76 0.49
CA ARG A 172 -3.69 -22.16 1.11
C ARG A 172 -3.61 -22.10 2.62
N HIS A 173 -2.57 -22.68 3.23
CA HIS A 173 -2.36 -22.59 4.67
C HIS A 173 -2.17 -21.15 5.16
N ALA A 174 -1.44 -20.32 4.41
CA ALA A 174 -1.28 -18.91 4.75
C ALA A 174 -2.61 -18.14 4.66
N LEU A 175 -3.45 -18.47 3.68
CA LEU A 175 -4.79 -17.91 3.50
C LEU A 175 -5.72 -18.32 4.64
N ASP A 176 -5.77 -19.60 4.99
CA ASP A 176 -6.58 -20.11 6.11
C ASP A 176 -6.19 -19.42 7.43
N ALA A 177 -4.88 -19.32 7.69
CA ALA A 177 -4.38 -18.61 8.86
C ALA A 177 -4.73 -17.11 8.82
N CYS A 178 -4.79 -16.50 7.63
CA CYS A 178 -5.22 -15.12 7.46
C CYS A 178 -6.71 -14.94 7.76
N GLN A 179 -7.56 -15.83 7.22
CA GLN A 179 -9.00 -15.83 7.43
C GLN A 179 -9.35 -16.04 8.91
N GLN A 180 -8.69 -16.97 9.59
CA GLN A 180 -8.87 -17.18 11.03
C GLN A 180 -8.54 -15.92 11.83
N ARG A 181 -7.44 -15.23 11.50
CA ARG A 181 -7.08 -13.95 12.14
C ARG A 181 -8.09 -12.86 11.85
N GLN A 182 -8.60 -12.76 10.62
CA GLN A 182 -9.64 -11.80 10.25
C GLN A 182 -10.93 -12.03 11.04
N GLN A 183 -11.39 -13.27 11.14
CA GLN A 183 -12.58 -13.63 11.93
C GLN A 183 -12.40 -13.26 13.41
N MET A 184 -11.27 -13.63 13.99
CA MET A 184 -10.94 -13.28 15.38
C MET A 184 -10.84 -11.76 15.59
N ALA A 185 -10.33 -11.01 14.61
CA ALA A 185 -10.21 -9.56 14.70
C ALA A 185 -11.59 -8.88 14.59
N ALA A 186 -12.46 -9.39 13.72
CA ALA A 186 -13.84 -8.94 13.61
C ALA A 186 -14.60 -9.12 14.93
N LEU A 187 -14.55 -10.33 15.53
CA LEU A 187 -15.19 -10.61 16.82
C LEU A 187 -14.69 -9.68 17.95
N LEU A 188 -13.39 -9.37 17.97
CA LEU A 188 -12.85 -8.43 18.95
C LEU A 188 -13.34 -7.00 18.72
N ILE A 189 -13.41 -6.55 17.46
CA ILE A 189 -13.95 -5.23 17.13
C ILE A 189 -15.42 -5.15 17.50
N GLU A 190 -16.22 -6.17 17.18
CA GLU A 190 -17.63 -6.27 17.59
C GLU A 190 -17.77 -6.21 19.12
N SER A 191 -16.96 -6.98 19.86
CA SER A 191 -16.94 -6.96 21.32
C SER A 191 -16.59 -5.58 21.90
N VAL A 192 -15.62 -4.88 21.30
CA VAL A 192 -15.24 -3.50 21.67
C VAL A 192 -16.34 -2.49 21.33
N MET A 193 -17.04 -2.66 20.21
CA MET A 193 -18.16 -1.82 19.80
C MET A 193 -19.39 -2.03 20.68
N GLU A 194 -19.67 -3.28 21.08
CA GLU A 194 -20.76 -3.64 21.98
C GLU A 194 -20.52 -3.11 23.39
N THR A 195 -19.29 -3.25 23.93
CA THR A 195 -18.96 -2.64 25.22
C THR A 195 -18.97 -1.12 25.15
N GLY A 196 -18.47 -0.51 24.08
CA GLY A 196 -18.53 0.94 23.87
C GLY A 196 -19.95 1.53 23.86
N LYS A 197 -20.98 0.73 23.51
CA LYS A 197 -22.40 1.13 23.61
C LYS A 197 -22.95 1.06 25.03
N HIS A 198 -22.30 0.33 25.94
CA HIS A 198 -22.84 0.00 27.25
C HIS A 198 -21.97 0.42 28.45
N SER A 199 -20.67 0.76 28.28
CA SER A 199 -19.75 1.42 29.25
C SER A 199 -18.28 1.50 28.74
N ARG A 200 -17.33 1.94 29.58
CA ARG A 200 -15.88 2.08 29.27
C ARG A 200 -15.19 0.71 29.08
N LEU A 201 -14.22 0.64 28.17
CA LEU A 201 -13.41 -0.57 27.89
C LEU A 201 -12.69 -1.10 29.16
N ASP A 202 -12.84 -2.39 29.47
CA ASP A 202 -12.15 -3.06 30.59
C ASP A 202 -10.72 -3.53 30.20
N ASN A 203 -9.85 -3.66 31.21
CA ASN A 203 -8.47 -4.11 31.11
C ASN A 203 -8.32 -5.51 30.46
N THR A 204 -9.34 -6.36 30.57
CA THR A 204 -9.34 -7.67 29.90
C THR A 204 -9.43 -7.52 28.38
N GLN A 205 -10.31 -6.65 27.89
CA GLN A 205 -10.46 -6.36 26.46
C GLN A 205 -9.21 -5.66 25.90
N LEU A 206 -8.63 -4.72 26.64
CA LEU A 206 -7.37 -4.06 26.24
C LEU A 206 -6.20 -5.07 26.11
N ARG A 207 -6.11 -6.04 27.01
CA ARG A 207 -5.10 -7.13 26.92
C ARG A 207 -5.33 -8.01 25.71
N LEU A 208 -6.58 -8.36 25.41
CA LEU A 208 -6.95 -9.12 24.21
C LEU A 208 -6.59 -8.36 22.93
N CYS A 209 -6.93 -7.08 22.81
CA CYS A 209 -6.54 -6.23 21.68
C CYS A 209 -5.02 -6.17 21.51
N ASN A 210 -4.27 -5.97 22.59
CA ASN A 210 -2.81 -5.92 22.55
C ASN A 210 -2.19 -7.26 22.15
N SER A 211 -2.71 -8.38 22.67
CA SER A 211 -2.26 -9.72 22.30
C SER A 211 -2.52 -10.01 20.82
N MET A 212 -3.72 -9.67 20.33
CA MET A 212 -4.13 -9.81 18.94
C MET A 212 -3.25 -8.95 18.00
N LEU A 213 -3.05 -7.68 18.36
CA LEU A 213 -2.17 -6.76 17.62
C LEU A 213 -0.74 -7.28 17.55
N ASN A 214 -0.22 -7.82 18.65
CA ASN A 214 1.11 -8.42 18.69
C ASN A 214 1.21 -9.69 17.84
N SER A 215 0.17 -10.53 17.85
CA SER A 215 0.08 -11.72 17.00
C SER A 215 0.06 -11.34 15.50
N MET A 216 -0.74 -10.35 15.12
CA MET A 216 -0.80 -9.81 13.75
C MET A 216 0.55 -9.23 13.31
N ARG A 217 1.24 -8.49 14.18
CA ARG A 217 2.58 -7.92 13.91
C ARG A 217 3.71 -8.95 13.84
N LYS A 218 3.56 -10.13 14.49
CA LYS A 218 4.56 -11.21 14.43
C LYS A 218 4.48 -11.99 13.11
N SER A 219 3.30 -12.13 12.52
CA SER A 219 3.14 -12.84 11.25
C SER A 219 3.70 -12.08 10.04
N THR A 220 3.78 -10.74 10.08
CA THR A 220 4.51 -9.95 9.06
C THR A 220 6.04 -10.06 9.21
N LYS A 221 6.54 -10.78 10.22
CA LYS A 221 7.98 -10.96 10.51
C LYS A 221 8.56 -12.32 10.15
N GLY A 222 7.79 -13.27 9.62
CA GLY A 222 8.27 -14.64 9.39
C GLY A 222 8.00 -15.20 8.01
N ARG A 223 8.97 -15.06 7.09
CA ARG A 223 9.46 -16.14 6.20
C ARG A 223 10.63 -15.65 5.33
N VAL A 224 11.75 -15.33 5.98
CA VAL A 224 13.06 -15.51 5.33
C VAL A 224 13.55 -16.86 5.82
N ARG A 225 13.65 -17.85 4.92
CA ARG A 225 14.33 -19.11 5.24
C ARG A 225 15.81 -18.77 5.48
N PRO A 226 16.45 -19.26 6.56
CA PRO A 226 17.89 -19.38 6.54
C PRO A 226 18.25 -20.42 5.47
N THR A 227 19.27 -20.08 4.67
CA THR A 227 19.96 -20.98 3.72
C THR A 227 20.46 -22.23 4.40
#